data_AF-E5Y7K5-F1
#
_entry.id   AF-E5Y7K5-F1
#
_cell.length_a   1.000
_cell.length_b   1.000
_cell.length_c   1.000
_cell.angle_alpha   90.00
_cell.angle_beta   90.00
_cell.angle_gamma   90.00
#
_symmetry.space_group_name_H-M   'P 1'
#
loop_
_entity.id
_entity.type
_entity.pdbx_description
1 polymer ?
#
loop_
_entity_poly.entity_id
_entity_poly.type
_entity_poly.pdbx_seq_one_letter_code
_entity_poly.pdbx_strand_id
1 'polypeptide(L)'
;MGQGWYGAIGKLAIAALLIGAVLIWRAEAWLHVDVPLEHADVIVVLGGESGQRVIGAAELYHQGVAPKVFVTGSGDGGLIVRRLGMAGVPDAACESQSRSTYENAVLTKKALEASHPRSVMLVTSWFHSRRALAVFRDVWPEVTFGVHPVYAGATFTARFRIYEMGYIFSEYVKTLWYMVRYGIA
;
A
#
# COMPACT_ATOMS: atom_id res chain seq x y z
N MET A 1 11.19 -49.71 7.72
CA MET A 1 11.78 -48.35 7.75
C MET A 1 10.80 -47.24 7.29
N GLY A 2 9.48 -47.39 7.44
CA GLY A 2 8.51 -46.51 6.76
C GLY A 2 7.55 -45.71 7.64
N GLN A 3 7.70 -45.66 8.97
CA GLN A 3 6.68 -45.07 9.85
C GLN A 3 7.10 -43.74 10.51
N GLY A 4 8.42 -43.50 10.68
CA GLY A 4 8.93 -42.29 11.35
C GLY A 4 8.87 -41.01 10.52
N TRP A 5 8.96 -41.13 9.19
CA TRP A 5 9.01 -39.97 8.29
C TRP A 5 7.65 -39.27 8.13
N TYR A 6 6.54 -40.03 8.12
CA TYR A 6 5.19 -39.45 8.14
C TYR A 6 4.92 -38.64 9.41
N GLY A 7 5.41 -39.10 10.57
CA GLY A 7 5.31 -38.37 11.82
C GLY A 7 6.13 -37.07 11.81
N ALA A 8 7.31 -37.07 11.20
CA ALA A 8 8.13 -35.87 11.05
C ALA A 8 7.51 -34.86 10.08
N ILE A 9 7.03 -35.33 8.92
CA ILE A 9 6.32 -34.51 7.93
C ILE A 9 5.06 -33.89 8.55
N GLY A 10 4.28 -34.67 9.29
CA GLY A 10 3.08 -34.17 9.97
C GLY A 10 3.39 -33.07 10.98
N LYS A 11 4.44 -33.23 11.80
CA LYS A 11 4.88 -32.19 12.75
C LYS A 11 5.34 -30.92 12.05
N LEU A 12 6.10 -31.04 10.96
CA LEU A 12 6.55 -29.90 10.16
C LEU A 12 5.38 -29.17 9.51
N ALA A 13 4.39 -29.90 8.99
CA ALA A 13 3.18 -29.31 8.41
C ALA A 13 2.37 -28.54 9.47
N ILE A 14 2.19 -29.10 10.67
CA ILE A 14 1.50 -28.42 11.78
C ILE A 14 2.27 -27.16 12.20
N ALA A 15 3.60 -27.26 12.35
CA ALA A 15 4.43 -26.10 12.68
C ALA A 15 4.31 -24.99 11.62
N ALA A 16 4.36 -25.33 10.34
CA ALA A 16 4.20 -24.37 9.25
C ALA A 16 2.81 -23.69 9.27
N LEU A 17 1.74 -24.44 9.54
CA LEU A 17 0.39 -23.90 9.69
C LEU A 17 0.29 -22.93 10.88
N LEU A 18 0.86 -23.29 12.03
CA LEU A 18 0.88 -22.44 13.21
C LEU A 18 1.67 -21.15 12.96
N ILE A 19 2.85 -21.25 12.33
CA ILE A 19 3.65 -20.08 11.96
C ILE A 19 2.86 -19.20 11.00
N GLY A 20 2.26 -19.77 9.95
CA GLY A 20 1.43 -19.03 9.00
C GLY A 20 0.26 -18.30 9.68
N ALA A 21 -0.44 -18.98 10.61
CA ALA A 21 -1.51 -18.38 11.39
C ALA A 21 -1.02 -17.20 12.25
N VAL A 22 0.14 -17.33 12.91
CA VAL A 22 0.75 -16.24 13.69
C VAL A 22 1.14 -15.06 12.80
N LEU A 23 1.75 -15.32 11.63
CA LEU A 23 2.14 -14.28 10.67
C LEU A 23 0.94 -13.49 10.15
N ILE A 24 -0.19 -14.16 9.90
CA ILE A 24 -1.44 -13.50 9.48
C ILE A 24 -2.05 -12.73 10.65
N TRP A 25 -2.09 -13.33 11.84
CA TRP A 25 -2.64 -12.69 13.03
C TRP A 25 -1.85 -11.43 13.45
N ARG A 26 -0.52 -11.44 13.28
CA ARG A 26 0.37 -10.31 13.59
C ARG A 26 0.55 -9.33 12.44
N ALA A 27 -0.04 -9.58 11.27
CA ALA A 27 0.18 -8.77 10.07
C ALA A 27 -0.10 -7.29 10.27
N GLU A 28 -1.15 -6.94 11.01
CA GLU A 28 -1.46 -5.54 11.30
C GLU A 28 -0.32 -4.86 12.06
N ALA A 29 0.21 -5.47 13.11
CA ALA A 29 1.32 -4.90 13.86
C ALA A 29 2.59 -4.67 13.01
N TRP A 30 2.76 -5.45 11.93
CA TRP A 30 4.00 -5.46 11.14
C TRP A 30 3.91 -4.82 9.76
N LEU A 31 2.71 -4.67 9.21
CA LEU A 31 2.52 -4.13 7.86
C LEU A 31 1.75 -2.82 7.87
N HIS A 32 0.90 -2.62 8.88
CA HIS A 32 0.18 -1.37 9.04
C HIS A 32 1.13 -0.28 9.57
N VAL A 33 1.04 0.86 8.92
CA VAL A 33 1.41 2.16 9.47
C VAL A 33 0.40 3.17 8.98
N ASP A 34 0.02 4.10 9.86
CA ASP A 34 -0.80 5.26 9.56
C ASP A 34 -0.03 6.47 10.08
N VAL A 35 0.19 7.44 9.20
CA VAL A 35 0.87 8.70 9.54
C VAL A 35 -0.03 9.82 9.03
N PRO A 36 -0.89 10.39 9.87
CA PRO A 36 -1.79 11.44 9.45
C PRO A 36 -1.03 12.72 9.14
N LEU A 37 -1.58 13.52 8.21
CA LEU A 37 -1.23 14.91 8.00
C LEU A 37 -2.53 15.70 7.96
N GLU A 38 -2.59 16.79 8.72
CA GLU A 38 -3.73 17.73 8.64
C GLU A 38 -3.78 18.43 7.29
N HIS A 39 -2.60 18.74 6.74
CA HIS A 39 -2.43 19.36 5.43
C HIS A 39 -1.30 18.70 4.65
N ALA A 40 -1.54 18.47 3.35
CA ALA A 40 -0.58 18.02 2.37
C ALA A 40 -0.73 18.85 1.08
N ASP A 41 0.35 19.00 0.31
CA ASP A 41 0.29 19.71 -0.97
C ASP A 41 -0.40 18.86 -2.05
N VAL A 42 -0.33 17.53 -1.92
CA VAL A 42 -0.91 16.56 -2.85
C VAL A 42 -1.21 15.23 -2.16
N ILE A 43 -2.33 14.61 -2.52
CA ILE A 43 -2.65 13.22 -2.22
C ILE A 43 -2.13 12.34 -3.36
N VAL A 44 -1.32 11.34 -3.04
CA VAL A 44 -0.81 10.36 -4.02
C VAL A 44 -1.47 9.00 -3.78
N VAL A 45 -2.28 8.55 -4.73
CA VAL A 45 -2.97 7.27 -4.69
C VAL A 45 -2.14 6.22 -5.42
N LEU A 46 -1.71 5.18 -4.69
CA LEU A 46 -1.02 4.05 -5.31
C LEU A 46 -2.05 3.14 -6.00
N GLY A 47 -1.75 2.72 -7.22
CA GLY A 47 -2.52 1.78 -8.03
C GLY A 47 -2.45 0.34 -7.51
N GLY A 48 -3.16 -0.57 -8.17
CA GLY A 48 -3.38 -1.96 -7.73
C GLY A 48 -4.81 -2.21 -7.26
N GLU A 49 -5.77 -1.55 -7.91
CA GLU A 49 -7.23 -1.57 -7.77
C GLU A 49 -7.80 -1.84 -6.36
N SER A 50 -8.34 -0.78 -5.74
CA SER A 50 -9.48 -0.93 -4.84
C SER A 50 -10.36 0.30 -4.92
N GLY A 51 -11.68 0.12 -4.97
CA GLY A 51 -12.63 1.23 -4.80
C GLY A 51 -12.41 1.98 -3.49
N GLN A 52 -11.86 1.30 -2.48
CA GLN A 52 -11.52 1.87 -1.18
C GLN A 52 -10.41 2.93 -1.25
N ARG A 53 -9.42 2.77 -2.13
CA ARG A 53 -8.38 3.81 -2.33
C ARG A 53 -8.95 5.05 -3.00
N VAL A 54 -9.90 4.88 -3.92
CA VAL A 54 -10.63 6.01 -4.51
C VAL A 54 -11.44 6.73 -3.44
N ILE A 55 -12.20 5.97 -2.64
CA ILE A 55 -13.03 6.53 -1.55
C ILE A 55 -12.17 7.28 -0.55
N GLY A 56 -11.11 6.66 -0.01
CA GLY A 56 -10.23 7.31 0.96
C GLY A 56 -9.53 8.55 0.39
N ALA A 57 -9.10 8.53 -0.87
CA ALA A 57 -8.52 9.72 -1.51
C ALA A 57 -9.55 10.84 -1.72
N ALA A 58 -10.78 10.51 -2.11
CA ALA A 58 -11.86 11.48 -2.26
C ALA A 58 -12.28 12.06 -0.90
N GLU A 59 -12.35 11.25 0.16
CA GLU A 59 -12.65 11.71 1.52
C GLU A 59 -11.60 12.72 2.00
N LEU A 60 -10.31 12.42 1.85
CA LEU A 60 -9.23 13.33 2.21
C LEU A 60 -9.27 14.63 1.40
N TYR A 61 -9.57 14.54 0.10
CA TYR A 61 -9.73 15.71 -0.77
C TYR A 61 -10.89 16.61 -0.31
N HIS A 62 -12.06 16.03 -0.04
CA HIS A 62 -13.25 16.77 0.43
C HIS A 62 -13.11 17.33 1.84
N GLN A 63 -12.28 16.69 2.68
CA GLN A 63 -11.88 17.21 3.99
C GLN A 63 -10.88 18.37 3.90
N GLY A 64 -10.35 18.67 2.70
CA GLY A 64 -9.37 19.74 2.50
C GLY A 64 -7.95 19.38 2.91
N VAL A 65 -7.64 18.08 3.06
CA VAL A 65 -6.28 17.62 3.41
C VAL A 65 -5.29 18.02 2.32
N ALA A 66 -5.67 17.89 1.05
CA ALA A 66 -4.89 18.44 -0.06
C ALA A 66 -5.80 18.90 -1.21
N PRO A 67 -5.40 19.95 -1.95
CA PRO A 67 -6.18 20.47 -3.08
C PRO A 67 -5.98 19.68 -4.38
N LYS A 68 -5.09 18.68 -4.41
CA LYS A 68 -4.73 17.93 -5.62
C LYS A 68 -4.62 16.45 -5.32
N VAL A 69 -4.99 15.63 -6.31
CA VAL A 69 -4.83 14.17 -6.27
C VAL A 69 -4.02 13.71 -7.48
N PHE A 70 -3.03 12.86 -7.23
CA PHE A 70 -2.20 12.24 -8.25
C PHE A 70 -2.23 10.72 -8.10
N VAL A 71 -2.31 9.98 -9.20
CA VAL A 71 -2.36 8.52 -9.20
C VAL A 71 -1.08 7.95 -9.79
N THR A 72 -0.52 6.94 -9.15
CA THR A 72 0.72 6.26 -9.58
C THR A 72 0.52 4.76 -9.65
N GLY A 73 0.82 4.14 -10.79
CA GLY A 73 0.67 2.70 -11.00
C GLY A 73 0.22 2.33 -12.41
N SER A 74 0.82 1.27 -12.97
CA SER A 74 0.43 0.74 -14.27
C SER A 74 -0.88 -0.05 -14.21
N GLY A 75 -1.71 0.11 -15.25
CA GLY A 75 -2.86 -0.74 -15.52
C GLY A 75 -4.22 -0.21 -15.07
N ASP A 76 -4.27 0.69 -14.08
CA ASP A 76 -5.53 1.19 -13.52
C ASP A 76 -5.59 2.72 -13.31
N GLY A 77 -4.51 3.47 -13.57
CA GLY A 77 -4.45 4.92 -13.35
C GLY A 77 -5.60 5.70 -13.97
N GLY A 78 -5.89 5.48 -15.26
CA GLY A 78 -7.02 6.15 -15.95
C GLY A 78 -8.40 5.78 -15.38
N LEU A 79 -8.58 4.55 -14.92
CA LEU A 79 -9.82 4.11 -14.26
C LEU A 79 -9.98 4.77 -12.89
N ILE A 80 -8.91 4.85 -12.10
CA ILE A 80 -8.89 5.52 -10.80
C ILE A 80 -9.20 7.01 -10.98
N VAL A 81 -8.55 7.70 -11.92
CA VAL A 81 -8.83 9.11 -12.25
C VAL A 81 -10.30 9.31 -12.61
N ARG A 82 -10.87 8.45 -13.46
CA ARG A 82 -12.30 8.53 -13.80
C ARG A 82 -13.21 8.35 -12.58
N ARG A 83 -12.90 7.40 -11.70
CA ARG A 83 -13.68 7.16 -10.46
C ARG A 83 -13.52 8.33 -9.47
N LEU A 84 -12.34 8.92 -9.36
CA LEU A 84 -12.10 10.15 -8.60
C LEU A 84 -12.94 11.31 -9.12
N GLY A 85 -13.01 11.50 -10.45
CA GLY A 85 -13.87 12.49 -11.08
C GLY A 85 -15.35 12.29 -10.75
N MET A 86 -15.85 11.04 -10.81
CA MET A 86 -17.22 10.71 -10.39
C MET A 86 -17.47 10.95 -8.89
N ALA A 87 -16.42 10.87 -8.07
CA ALA A 87 -16.47 11.15 -6.63
C ALA A 87 -16.26 12.64 -6.30
N GLY A 88 -16.23 13.55 -7.28
CA GLY A 88 -16.09 15.00 -7.07
C GLY A 88 -14.65 15.51 -6.99
N VAL A 89 -13.68 14.75 -7.52
CA VAL A 89 -12.26 15.14 -7.63
C VAL A 89 -11.91 15.31 -9.13
N PRO A 90 -12.24 16.46 -9.75
CA PRO A 90 -12.22 16.61 -11.22
C PRO A 90 -10.82 16.70 -11.85
N ASP A 91 -9.81 17.15 -11.11
CA ASP A 91 -8.47 17.46 -11.64
C ASP A 91 -7.39 16.43 -11.26
N ALA A 92 -7.79 15.16 -11.06
CA ALA A 92 -6.84 14.11 -10.76
C ALA A 92 -5.96 13.77 -11.98
N ALA A 93 -4.64 13.80 -11.81
CA ALA A 93 -3.68 13.38 -12.83
C ALA A 93 -3.13 11.99 -12.52
N CYS A 94 -2.52 11.33 -13.50
CA CYS A 94 -1.87 10.03 -13.28
C CYS A 94 -0.59 9.84 -14.10
N GLU A 95 0.32 9.03 -13.55
CA GLU A 95 1.29 8.27 -14.33
C GLU A 95 0.89 6.80 -14.33
N SER A 96 1.07 6.10 -15.45
CA SER A 96 0.63 4.70 -15.60
C SER A 96 1.73 3.77 -16.12
N GLN A 97 2.99 4.11 -15.85
CA GLN A 97 4.14 3.33 -16.33
C GLN A 97 4.80 2.50 -15.23
N SER A 98 4.65 2.88 -13.98
CA SER A 98 5.27 2.19 -12.84
C SER A 98 4.70 0.79 -12.61
N ARG A 99 5.60 -0.20 -12.45
CA ARG A 99 5.27 -1.62 -12.24
C ARG A 99 5.72 -2.13 -10.87
N SER A 100 6.34 -1.27 -10.07
CA SER A 100 6.81 -1.57 -8.72
C SER A 100 6.67 -0.36 -7.80
N THR A 101 6.63 -0.58 -6.48
CA THR A 101 6.55 0.52 -5.51
C THR A 101 7.73 1.49 -5.60
N TYR A 102 8.92 1.01 -5.93
CA TYR A 102 10.08 1.86 -6.20
C TYR A 102 9.84 2.75 -7.42
N GLU A 103 9.36 2.16 -8.52
CA GLU A 103 9.01 2.93 -9.72
C GLU A 103 7.85 3.91 -9.47
N ASN A 104 6.87 3.55 -8.65
CA ASN A 104 5.80 4.47 -8.24
C ASN A 104 6.42 5.73 -7.61
N ALA A 105 7.33 5.56 -6.65
CA ALA A 105 7.97 6.68 -5.98
C ALA A 105 8.83 7.53 -6.94
N VAL A 106 9.63 6.90 -7.79
CA VAL A 106 10.51 7.60 -8.76
C VAL A 106 9.68 8.37 -9.79
N LEU A 107 8.67 7.75 -10.38
CA LEU A 107 7.85 8.39 -11.41
C LEU A 107 6.90 9.43 -10.82
N THR A 108 6.41 9.24 -9.60
CA THR A 108 5.66 10.27 -8.87
C THR A 108 6.53 11.50 -8.59
N LYS A 109 7.76 11.30 -8.07
CA LYS A 109 8.71 12.40 -7.83
C LYS A 109 8.95 13.19 -9.11
N LYS A 110 9.24 12.50 -10.21
CA LYS A 110 9.45 13.12 -11.53
C LYS A 110 8.22 13.86 -12.04
N ALA A 111 7.03 13.30 -11.89
CA ALA A 111 5.79 13.92 -12.36
C ALA A 111 5.41 15.18 -11.56
N LEU A 112 5.77 15.24 -10.28
CA LEU A 112 5.42 16.34 -9.37
C LEU A 112 6.55 17.34 -9.14
N GLU A 113 7.72 17.12 -9.75
CA GLU A 113 8.93 17.95 -9.60
C GLU A 113 8.65 19.44 -9.84
N ALA A 114 7.94 19.78 -10.92
CA ALA A 114 7.61 21.16 -11.26
C ALA A 114 6.79 21.88 -10.18
N SER A 115 5.98 21.14 -9.41
CA SER A 115 5.12 21.70 -8.37
C SER A 115 5.82 21.85 -7.01
N HIS A 116 7.03 21.29 -6.85
CA HIS A 116 7.84 21.36 -5.63
C HIS A 116 7.03 21.13 -4.33
N PRO A 117 6.24 20.06 -4.21
CA PRO A 117 5.47 19.81 -3.01
C PRO A 117 6.44 19.57 -1.84
N ARG A 118 6.08 20.06 -0.65
CA ARG A 118 6.82 19.84 0.60
C ARG A 118 6.19 18.72 1.43
N SER A 119 4.94 18.39 1.14
CA SER A 119 4.15 17.40 1.87
C SER A 119 3.28 16.56 0.93
N VAL A 120 3.28 15.25 1.16
CA VAL A 120 2.52 14.29 0.35
C VAL A 120 1.76 13.34 1.27
N MET A 121 0.47 13.17 1.02
CA MET A 121 -0.37 12.18 1.67
C MET A 121 -0.52 10.94 0.78
N LEU A 122 0.09 9.81 1.16
CA LEU A 122 -0.04 8.56 0.41
C LEU A 122 -1.37 7.87 0.73
N VAL A 123 -2.06 7.32 -0.27
CA VAL A 123 -3.26 6.49 -0.08
C VAL A 123 -3.00 5.11 -0.66
N THR A 124 -3.09 4.07 0.18
CA THR A 124 -2.85 2.68 -0.22
C THR A 124 -3.52 1.69 0.73
N SER A 125 -3.48 0.40 0.41
CA SER A 125 -4.05 -0.64 1.29
C SER A 125 -3.26 -0.78 2.60
N TRP A 126 -3.94 -1.10 3.70
CA TRP A 126 -3.33 -1.19 5.04
C TRP A 126 -2.09 -2.10 5.12
N PHE A 127 -2.10 -3.25 4.44
CA PHE A 127 -0.97 -4.19 4.43
C PHE A 127 0.23 -3.68 3.61
N HIS A 128 0.03 -2.64 2.80
CA HIS A 128 1.04 -2.05 1.92
C HIS A 128 1.62 -0.75 2.49
N SER A 129 0.98 -0.15 3.49
CA SER A 129 1.27 1.23 3.90
C SER A 129 2.68 1.39 4.45
N ARG A 130 3.20 0.43 5.22
CA ARG A 130 4.58 0.50 5.75
C ARG A 130 5.62 0.53 4.65
N ARG A 131 5.55 -0.41 3.72
CA ARG A 131 6.51 -0.52 2.62
C ARG A 131 6.40 0.65 1.65
N ALA A 132 5.18 1.10 1.34
CA ALA A 132 5.00 2.31 0.53
C ALA A 132 5.67 3.52 1.18
N LEU A 133 5.38 3.78 2.46
CA LEU A 133 5.92 4.92 3.17
C LEU A 133 7.46 4.87 3.22
N ALA A 134 8.05 3.70 3.51
CA ALA A 134 9.49 3.53 3.56
C ALA A 134 10.15 3.83 2.21
N VAL A 135 9.60 3.29 1.12
CA VAL A 135 10.14 3.49 -0.23
C VAL A 135 10.01 4.94 -0.69
N PHE A 136 8.88 5.59 -0.44
CA PHE A 136 8.70 7.01 -0.81
C PHE A 136 9.63 7.93 -0.04
N ARG A 137 9.86 7.68 1.26
CA ARG A 137 10.82 8.44 2.07
C ARG A 137 12.26 8.23 1.61
N ASP A 138 12.61 7.03 1.17
CA ASP A 138 13.94 6.73 0.64
C ASP A 138 14.21 7.44 -0.71
N VAL A 139 13.24 7.38 -1.63
CA VAL A 139 13.38 7.98 -2.97
C VAL A 139 13.24 9.52 -2.96
N TRP A 140 12.47 10.06 -2.02
CA TRP A 140 12.15 11.48 -1.95
C TRP A 140 12.29 12.06 -0.53
N PRO A 141 13.49 12.01 0.08
CA PRO A 141 13.70 12.35 1.49
C PRO A 141 13.41 13.81 1.85
N GLU A 142 13.35 14.70 0.85
CA GLU A 142 13.09 16.13 1.04
C GLU A 142 11.61 16.46 1.33
N VAL A 143 10.70 15.48 1.17
CA VAL A 143 9.25 15.65 1.35
C VAL A 143 8.77 15.01 2.64
N THR A 144 7.86 15.71 3.32
CA THR A 144 7.14 15.17 4.48
C THR A 144 6.05 14.23 3.99
N PHE A 145 6.16 12.94 4.33
CA PHE A 145 5.17 11.93 3.97
C PHE A 145 4.24 11.56 5.12
N GLY A 146 2.95 11.67 4.85
CA GLY A 146 1.87 10.95 5.53
C GLY A 146 1.44 9.73 4.72
N VAL A 147 0.73 8.81 5.37
CA VAL A 147 0.08 7.69 4.70
C VAL A 147 -1.24 7.36 5.36
N HIS A 148 -2.28 7.28 4.55
CA HIS A 148 -3.62 6.89 4.93
C HIS A 148 -3.92 5.47 4.42
N PRO A 149 -3.88 4.45 5.30
CA PRO A 149 -4.20 3.07 4.94
C PRO A 149 -5.70 2.86 4.78
N VAL A 150 -6.12 2.24 3.67
CA VAL A 150 -7.52 1.83 3.45
C VAL A 150 -7.70 0.32 3.60
N TYR A 151 -8.88 -0.08 4.04
CA TYR A 151 -9.24 -1.48 4.29
C TYR A 151 -10.24 -1.99 3.25
N ALA A 152 -10.06 -3.22 2.78
CA ALA A 152 -10.94 -3.84 1.79
C ALA A 152 -12.26 -4.30 2.43
N GLY A 153 -13.15 -3.38 2.82
CA GLY A 153 -14.51 -3.65 3.28
C GLY A 153 -14.64 -4.46 4.58
N ALA A 154 -15.54 -4.06 5.47
CA ALA A 154 -15.79 -4.79 6.73
C ALA A 154 -16.72 -6.00 6.49
N THR A 155 -16.15 -7.16 6.16
CA THR A 155 -16.88 -8.45 6.14
C THR A 155 -16.57 -9.27 7.40
N PHE A 156 -17.46 -10.18 7.81
CA PHE A 156 -17.21 -11.11 8.93
C PHE A 156 -15.89 -11.88 8.76
N THR A 157 -15.55 -12.22 7.52
CA THR A 157 -14.29 -12.85 7.07
C THR A 157 -13.06 -11.93 7.15
N ALA A 158 -13.23 -10.61 7.12
CA ALA A 158 -12.14 -9.65 7.33
C ALA A 158 -11.57 -9.75 8.76
N ARG A 159 -12.39 -10.15 9.75
CA ARG A 159 -11.93 -10.45 11.12
C ARG A 159 -10.88 -11.55 11.17
N PHE A 160 -10.93 -12.49 10.21
CA PHE A 160 -9.96 -13.58 10.07
C PHE A 160 -8.98 -13.35 8.91
N ARG A 161 -9.03 -12.18 8.27
CA ARG A 161 -8.17 -11.76 7.14
C ARG A 161 -8.08 -12.76 5.98
N ILE A 162 -9.08 -13.63 5.81
CA ILE A 162 -9.04 -14.76 4.87
C ILE A 162 -8.80 -14.27 3.43
N TYR A 163 -9.51 -13.22 3.02
CA TYR A 163 -9.37 -12.63 1.68
C TYR A 163 -8.07 -11.84 1.48
N GLU A 164 -7.40 -11.46 2.57
CA GLU A 164 -6.17 -10.66 2.52
C GLU A 164 -4.91 -11.52 2.69
N MET A 165 -5.04 -12.80 3.08
CA MET A 165 -3.90 -13.67 3.40
C MET A 165 -2.87 -13.73 2.27
N GLY A 166 -3.33 -13.84 1.01
CA GLY A 166 -2.44 -13.84 -0.15
C GLY A 166 -1.68 -12.51 -0.31
N TYR A 167 -2.35 -11.39 -0.08
CA TYR A 167 -1.73 -10.06 -0.13
C TYR A 167 -0.73 -9.88 1.01
N ILE A 168 -1.11 -10.21 2.25
CA ILE A 168 -0.24 -10.18 3.43
C ILE A 168 1.03 -11.00 3.20
N PHE A 169 0.89 -12.24 2.74
CA PHE A 169 2.04 -13.09 2.44
C PHE A 169 2.94 -12.47 1.37
N SER A 170 2.34 -11.97 0.28
CA SER A 170 3.10 -11.29 -0.77
C SER A 170 3.84 -10.05 -0.27
N GLU A 171 3.28 -9.33 0.72
CA GLU A 171 3.92 -8.16 1.31
C GLU A 171 5.11 -8.54 2.18
N TYR A 172 5.07 -9.64 2.93
CA TYR A 172 6.26 -10.15 3.62
C TYR A 172 7.39 -10.48 2.64
N VAL A 173 7.07 -11.18 1.55
CA VAL A 173 8.05 -11.53 0.51
C VAL A 173 8.63 -10.26 -0.14
N LYS A 174 7.78 -9.29 -0.50
CA LYS A 174 8.23 -8.03 -1.10
C LYS A 174 9.04 -7.18 -0.12
N THR A 175 8.67 -7.13 1.15
CA THR A 175 9.43 -6.38 2.17
C THR A 175 10.83 -6.97 2.32
N LEU A 176 10.95 -8.30 2.42
CA LEU A 176 12.24 -8.97 2.43
C LEU A 176 13.04 -8.70 1.15
N TRP A 177 12.40 -8.79 -0.02
CA TRP A 177 13.03 -8.46 -1.30
C TRP A 177 13.57 -7.02 -1.34
N TYR A 178 12.79 -6.05 -0.86
CA TYR A 178 13.21 -4.64 -0.84
C TYR A 178 14.34 -4.40 0.15
N MET A 179 14.33 -5.06 1.31
CA MET A 179 15.43 -5.02 2.26
C MET A 179 16.73 -5.56 1.65
N VAL A 180 16.68 -6.69 0.93
CA VAL A 180 17.85 -7.31 0.30
C VAL A 180 18.33 -6.51 -0.92
N ARG A 181 17.41 -6.04 -1.77
CA ARG A 181 17.74 -5.42 -3.06
C ARG A 181 18.06 -3.93 -2.97
N TYR A 182 17.41 -3.21 -2.05
CA TYR A 182 17.48 -1.75 -1.93
C TYR A 182 17.94 -1.28 -0.54
N GLY A 183 17.98 -2.15 0.47
CA GLY A 183 18.31 -1.74 1.85
C GLY A 183 17.15 -1.04 2.57
N ILE A 184 15.93 -1.12 2.04
CA ILE A 184 14.74 -0.44 2.57
C ILE A 184 13.89 -1.46 3.36
N ALA A 185 13.61 -1.16 4.64
CA ALA A 185 12.81 -2.00 5.53
C ALA A 185 11.50 -1.32 5.96
#